data_AF-A0A1Y2E497-F1
#
_entry.id   AF-A0A1Y2E497-F1
#
_cell.length_a   1.000
_cell.length_b   1.000
_cell.length_c   1.000
_cell.angle_alpha   90.00
_cell.angle_beta   90.00
_cell.angle_gamma   90.00
#
_symmetry.space_group_name_H-M   'P 1'
#
loop_
_entity.id
_entity.type
_entity.pdbx_description
1 polymer ?
#
loop_
_entity_poly.entity_id
_entity_poly.type
_entity_poly.pdbx_seq_one_letter_code
_entity_poly.pdbx_strand_id
1 'polypeptide(L)'
;MPLRQLFPDPQISDSKPTKVDIIAVHGLNPRNKPDTDHAWDTWRKPSGPDGRLWLRADLPQSVPESRIFLYEYNATAVYGKDRDTFVGKASELLEAIRIKRDDESRPILLLGLSGYG
;
A
#
# COMPACT_ATOMS: atom_id res chain seq x y z
N MET A 1 12.04 -2.79 -1.51
CA MET A 1 11.38 -1.47 -1.30
C MET A 1 9.98 -1.71 -0.75
N PRO A 2 9.51 -0.92 0.22
CA PRO A 2 8.23 -1.17 0.91
C PRO A 2 6.99 -0.78 0.09
N LEU A 3 7.13 0.06 -0.95
CA LEU A 3 6.05 0.34 -1.91
C LEU A 3 6.07 -0.66 -3.06
N ARG A 4 5.02 -1.49 -3.13
CA ARG A 4 4.82 -2.48 -4.17
C ARG A 4 3.72 -2.04 -5.12
N GLN A 5 4.06 -1.87 -6.41
CA GLN A 5 3.06 -1.53 -7.42
C GLN A 5 2.17 -2.75 -7.72
N LEU A 6 0.85 -2.55 -7.63
CA LEU A 6 -0.17 -3.54 -7.94
C LEU A 6 -0.81 -3.30 -9.31
N PHE A 7 -0.90 -2.03 -9.72
CA PHE A 7 -1.49 -1.61 -10.99
C PHE A 7 -0.84 -0.29 -11.48
N PRO A 8 -0.67 -0.07 -12.80
CA PRO A 8 -0.66 -1.11 -13.83
C PRO A 8 0.40 -2.18 -13.50
N ASP A 9 0.31 -3.37 -14.11
CA ASP A 9 1.33 -4.39 -13.88
C ASP A 9 2.69 -3.86 -14.34
N PRO A 10 3.69 -3.71 -13.46
CA PRO A 10 4.97 -3.10 -13.82
C PRO A 10 5.76 -3.94 -14.85
N GLN A 11 5.37 -5.20 -15.07
CA GLN A 11 5.97 -6.07 -16.09
C GLN A 11 5.33 -5.91 -17.47
N ILE A 12 4.17 -5.25 -17.56
CA ILE A 12 3.43 -5.04 -18.80
C ILE A 12 3.61 -3.60 -19.24
N SER A 13 4.19 -3.40 -20.43
CA SER A 13 4.38 -2.08 -21.03
C SER A 13 3.08 -1.59 -21.71
N ASP A 14 2.04 -1.35 -20.93
CA ASP A 14 0.84 -0.67 -21.44
C ASP A 14 0.86 0.80 -20.99
N SER A 15 0.97 1.72 -21.94
CA SER A 15 1.38 3.12 -21.73
C SER A 15 0.22 4.08 -21.50
N LYS A 16 -0.85 3.64 -20.81
CA LYS A 16 -1.94 4.55 -20.49
C LYS A 16 -1.43 5.66 -19.54
N PRO A 17 -1.81 6.92 -19.79
CA PRO A 17 -1.39 8.02 -18.92
C PRO A 17 -1.92 7.82 -17.50
N THR A 18 -1.04 7.86 -16.52
CA THR A 18 -1.40 7.79 -15.10
C THR A 18 -1.77 9.17 -14.58
N LYS A 19 -3.00 9.34 -14.08
CA LYS A 19 -3.56 10.59 -13.56
C LYS A 19 -3.54 10.70 -12.03
N VAL A 20 -3.44 9.58 -11.31
CA VAL A 20 -3.43 9.57 -9.84
C VAL A 20 -2.60 8.41 -9.29
N ASP A 21 -1.83 8.67 -8.23
CA ASP A 21 -1.17 7.64 -7.44
C ASP A 21 -2.06 7.29 -6.24
N ILE A 22 -2.44 6.02 -6.11
CA ILE A 22 -3.22 5.50 -4.96
C ILE A 22 -2.29 4.64 -4.12
N ILE A 23 -2.16 4.93 -2.83
CA ILE A 23 -1.29 4.19 -1.92
C ILE A 23 -2.13 3.61 -0.78
N ALA A 24 -2.19 2.28 -0.73
CA ALA A 24 -2.85 1.53 0.32
C ALA A 24 -1.91 1.28 1.50
N VAL A 25 -2.31 1.70 2.69
CA VAL A 25 -1.56 1.62 3.95
C VAL A 25 -2.35 0.77 4.93
N HIS A 26 -1.77 -0.37 5.34
CA HIS A 26 -2.40 -1.24 6.32
C HIS A 26 -2.24 -0.73 7.77
N GLY A 27 -3.12 -1.17 8.66
CA GLY A 27 -3.07 -0.86 10.08
C GLY A 27 -2.03 -1.68 10.85
N LEU A 28 -2.10 -1.56 12.18
CA LEU A 28 -1.20 -2.22 13.12
C LEU A 28 -1.27 -3.76 13.02
N ASN A 29 -0.17 -4.42 13.36
CA ASN A 29 -0.03 -5.88 13.32
C ASN A 29 0.18 -6.48 14.74
N PRO A 30 -0.81 -6.37 15.65
CA PRO A 30 -0.63 -6.79 17.05
C PRO A 30 -0.44 -8.31 17.20
N ARG A 31 -0.85 -9.09 16.20
CA ARG A 31 -0.69 -10.56 16.19
C ARG A 31 0.64 -11.01 15.59
N ASN A 32 1.50 -10.07 15.19
CA ASN A 32 2.84 -10.33 14.67
C ASN A 32 2.83 -11.36 13.52
N LYS A 33 1.86 -11.25 12.61
CA LYS A 33 1.91 -11.98 11.32
C LYS A 33 3.13 -11.51 10.52
N PRO A 34 3.64 -12.29 9.55
CA PRO A 34 4.61 -11.76 8.59
C PRO A 34 4.08 -10.47 7.95
N ASP A 35 4.91 -9.42 7.89
CA ASP A 35 4.46 -8.08 7.46
C ASP A 35 3.84 -8.08 6.06
N THR A 36 4.42 -8.84 5.13
CA THR A 36 3.86 -9.03 3.79
C THR A 36 2.47 -9.68 3.87
N ASP A 37 2.31 -10.77 4.63
CA ASP A 37 0.99 -11.43 4.75
C ASP A 37 -0.04 -10.49 5.36
N HIS A 38 0.33 -9.74 6.41
CA HIS A 38 -0.55 -8.76 7.06
C HIS A 38 -0.96 -7.63 6.11
N ALA A 39 0.01 -7.06 5.37
CA ALA A 39 -0.23 -6.02 4.40
C ALA A 39 -1.19 -6.48 3.30
N TRP A 40 -1.00 -7.68 2.78
CA TRP A 40 -1.84 -8.24 1.72
C TRP A 40 -3.22 -8.64 2.24
N ASP A 41 -3.29 -9.34 3.36
CA ASP A 41 -4.55 -9.82 3.96
C ASP A 41 -5.48 -8.67 4.38
N THR A 42 -4.93 -7.52 4.75
CA THR A 42 -5.72 -6.31 5.05
C THR A 42 -6.64 -5.92 3.88
N TRP A 43 -6.18 -6.15 2.65
CA TRP A 43 -6.91 -5.77 1.42
C TRP A 43 -7.43 -6.96 0.64
N ARG A 44 -7.35 -8.17 1.21
CA ARG A 44 -7.73 -9.41 0.55
C ARG A 44 -8.92 -10.05 1.25
N LYS A 45 -9.90 -10.51 0.46
CA LYS A 45 -11.06 -11.25 0.99
C LYS A 45 -11.31 -12.55 0.21
N PRO A 46 -11.36 -13.72 0.87
CA PRO A 46 -10.89 -13.97 2.25
C PRO A 46 -9.39 -13.67 2.44
N SER A 47 -8.87 -13.70 3.67
CA SER A 47 -7.42 -13.63 3.91
C SER A 47 -6.71 -14.89 3.39
N GLY A 48 -5.40 -14.82 3.13
CA GLY A 48 -4.59 -15.90 2.57
C GLY A 48 -4.46 -15.85 1.04
N PRO A 49 -3.53 -16.59 0.42
CA PRO A 49 -3.12 -16.43 -0.97
C PRO A 49 -4.24 -16.58 -2.01
N ASP A 50 -5.27 -17.37 -1.71
CA ASP A 50 -6.40 -17.64 -2.60
C ASP A 50 -7.47 -16.54 -2.60
N GLY A 51 -7.37 -15.59 -1.68
CA GLY A 51 -8.33 -14.51 -1.57
C GLY A 51 -8.18 -13.46 -2.66
N ARG A 52 -9.28 -12.76 -2.94
CA ARG A 52 -9.30 -11.69 -3.95
C ARG A 52 -8.71 -10.40 -3.38
N LEU A 53 -7.62 -9.93 -3.98
CA LEU A 53 -7.06 -8.62 -3.71
C LEU A 53 -7.77 -7.56 -4.55
N TRP A 54 -8.77 -6.91 -3.97
CA TRP A 54 -9.65 -5.98 -4.70
C TRP A 54 -8.92 -4.74 -5.21
N LEU A 55 -7.86 -4.30 -4.52
CA LEU A 55 -6.99 -3.20 -4.96
C LEU A 55 -6.42 -3.42 -6.37
N ARG A 56 -6.11 -4.68 -6.72
CA ARG A 56 -5.62 -5.05 -8.05
C ARG A 56 -6.74 -5.49 -8.98
N ALA A 57 -7.72 -6.22 -8.46
CA ALA A 57 -8.71 -6.91 -9.29
C ALA A 57 -9.91 -6.03 -9.70
N ASP A 58 -10.29 -5.09 -8.84
CA ASP A 58 -11.57 -4.37 -8.94
C ASP A 58 -11.38 -2.85 -9.04
N LEU A 59 -10.49 -2.26 -8.21
CA LEU A 59 -10.26 -0.80 -8.21
C LEU A 59 -9.83 -0.23 -9.58
N PRO A 60 -8.98 -0.91 -10.39
CA PRO A 60 -8.64 -0.42 -11.73
C PRO A 60 -9.84 -0.31 -12.68
N GLN A 61 -10.93 -1.03 -12.44
CA GLN A 61 -12.13 -0.94 -13.28
C GLN A 61 -12.87 0.39 -13.08
N SER A 62 -12.79 0.95 -11.86
CA SER A 62 -13.38 2.24 -11.51
C SER A 62 -12.42 3.41 -11.77
N VAL A 63 -11.11 3.19 -11.64
CA VAL A 63 -10.08 4.22 -11.79
C VAL A 63 -8.95 3.71 -12.71
N PRO A 64 -9.21 3.53 -14.02
CA PRO A 64 -8.29 2.85 -14.94
C PRO A 64 -7.00 3.63 -15.23
N GLU A 65 -7.01 4.95 -15.00
CA GLU A 65 -5.85 5.83 -15.17
C GLU A 65 -5.11 6.05 -13.83
N SER A 66 -5.17 5.08 -12.92
CA SER A 66 -4.47 5.11 -11.63
C SER A 66 -3.20 4.27 -11.64
N ARG A 67 -2.28 4.60 -10.74
CA ARG A 67 -1.17 3.73 -10.34
C ARG A 67 -1.37 3.39 -8.86
N ILE A 68 -1.54 2.11 -8.57
CA ILE A 68 -1.93 1.62 -7.25
C ILE A 68 -0.74 0.93 -6.60
N PHE A 69 -0.42 1.33 -5.38
CA PHE A 69 0.63 0.74 -4.56
C PHE A 69 0.07 0.16 -3.27
N LEU A 70 0.69 -0.93 -2.81
CA LEU A 70 0.59 -1.44 -1.45
C LEU A 70 1.87 -1.04 -0.69
N TYR A 71 1.71 -0.37 0.45
CA TYR A 71 2.82 -0.07 1.36
C TYR A 71 2.94 -1.17 2.41
N GLU A 72 4.01 -1.95 2.34
CA GLU A 72 4.37 -3.01 3.28
C GLU A 72 5.39 -2.45 4.29
N TYR A 73 4.98 -2.26 5.55
CA TYR A 73 5.87 -1.80 6.62
C TYR A 73 5.74 -2.67 7.86
N ASN A 74 6.78 -2.66 8.70
CA ASN A 74 6.74 -3.32 9.99
C ASN A 74 5.81 -2.57 10.95
N ALA A 75 4.55 -3.02 10.97
CA ALA A 75 3.50 -2.43 11.78
C ALA A 75 3.49 -2.92 13.22
N THR A 76 4.20 -4.02 13.52
CA THR A 76 4.45 -4.47 14.90
C THR A 76 5.36 -3.48 15.63
N ALA A 77 6.33 -2.90 14.92
CA ALA A 77 7.28 -1.94 15.47
C ALA A 77 6.64 -0.63 15.98
N VAL A 78 5.40 -0.33 15.60
CA VAL A 78 4.66 0.87 16.03
C VAL A 78 3.74 0.58 17.22
N TYR A 79 3.38 -0.69 17.44
CA TYR A 79 2.43 -1.07 18.47
C TYR A 79 3.01 -0.86 19.88
N GLY A 80 2.37 0.01 20.67
CA GLY A 80 2.78 0.31 22.04
C GLY A 80 4.09 1.12 22.17
N LYS A 81 4.53 1.78 21.10
CA LYS A 81 5.72 2.64 21.10
C LYS A 81 5.39 4.12 21.25
N ASP A 82 6.44 4.91 21.46
CA ASP A 82 6.37 6.36 21.64
C ASP A 82 6.08 7.12 20.33
N ARG A 83 5.84 8.43 20.48
CA ARG A 83 5.56 9.35 19.38
C ARG A 83 6.70 9.39 18.36
N ASP A 84 7.94 9.30 18.81
CA ASP A 84 9.11 9.45 17.93
C ASP A 84 9.22 8.25 16.98
N THR A 85 8.91 7.04 17.47
CA THR A 85 8.80 5.84 16.62
C THR A 85 7.71 6.00 15.56
N PHE A 86 6.55 6.54 15.93
CA PHE A 86 5.46 6.81 15.00
C PHE A 86 5.84 7.82 13.92
N VAL A 87 6.47 8.93 14.31
CA VAL A 87 6.97 9.96 13.37
C VAL A 87 8.03 9.36 12.44
N GLY A 88 8.92 8.51 12.95
CA GLY A 88 9.90 7.78 12.14
C GLY A 88 9.25 6.96 11.03
N LYS A 89 8.17 6.22 11.32
CA LYS A 89 7.42 5.46 10.30
C LYS A 89 6.70 6.33 9.29
N ALA A 90 6.16 7.48 9.71
CA ALA A 90 5.60 8.44 8.77
C ALA A 90 6.68 8.97 7.81
N SER A 91 7.87 9.29 8.31
CA SER A 91 9.01 9.71 7.48
C SER A 91 9.46 8.61 6.51
N GLU A 92 9.51 7.35 6.95
CA GLU A 92 9.82 6.21 6.06
C GLU A 92 8.80 6.06 4.92
N LEU A 93 7.51 6.29 5.18
CA LEU A 93 6.47 6.30 4.14
C LEU A 93 6.72 7.44 3.13
N LEU A 94 6.95 8.66 3.62
CA LEU A 94 7.21 9.81 2.75
C LEU A 94 8.44 9.61 1.86
N GLU A 95 9.53 9.05 2.41
CA GLU A 95 10.73 8.74 1.62
C GLU A 95 10.48 7.64 0.58
N ALA A 96 9.72 6.60 0.94
CA ALA A 96 9.34 5.57 -0.02
C ALA A 96 8.55 6.17 -1.19
N ILE A 97 7.59 7.07 -0.90
CA ILE A 97 6.81 7.79 -1.90
C ILE A 97 7.72 8.63 -2.79
N ARG A 98 8.61 9.44 -2.19
CA ARG A 98 9.56 10.29 -2.90
C ARG A 98 10.44 9.49 -3.87
N ILE A 99 10.91 8.32 -3.47
CA ILE A 99 11.76 7.44 -4.30
C ILE A 99 10.96 6.82 -5.47
N LYS A 100 9.68 6.51 -5.27
CA LYS A 100 8.87 5.81 -6.27
C LYS A 100 8.17 6.72 -7.27
N ARG A 101 7.88 7.97 -6.90
CA ARG A 101 7.20 8.90 -7.77
C ARG A 101 8.15 9.40 -8.85
N ASP A 102 7.64 9.38 -10.07
CA ASP A 102 8.26 9.86 -11.30
C ASP A 102 7.70 11.23 -11.73
N ASP A 103 6.64 11.68 -11.08
CA ASP A 103 5.94 12.92 -11.34
C ASP A 103 5.40 13.46 -10.02
N GLU A 104 5.98 14.55 -9.54
CA GLU A 104 5.60 15.19 -8.28
C GLU A 104 4.27 15.96 -8.36
N SER A 105 3.82 16.32 -9.56
CA SER A 105 2.57 17.06 -9.79
C SER A 105 1.33 16.18 -9.74
N ARG A 106 1.50 14.86 -9.94
CA ARG A 106 0.40 13.90 -9.90
C ARG A 106 -0.28 13.88 -8.52
N PRO A 107 -1.61 13.92 -8.41
CA PRO A 107 -2.27 13.80 -7.11
C PRO A 107 -2.00 12.43 -6.47
N ILE A 108 -1.93 12.43 -5.13
CA ILE A 108 -1.86 11.21 -4.31
C ILE A 108 -3.18 11.02 -3.55
N LEU A 109 -3.72 9.81 -3.57
CA LEU A 109 -4.78 9.35 -2.67
C LEU A 109 -4.21 8.30 -1.71
N LEU A 110 -4.32 8.53 -0.40
CA LEU A 110 -3.95 7.55 0.63
C LEU A 110 -5.19 6.79 1.09
N LEU A 111 -5.15 5.46 1.06
CA LEU A 111 -6.18 4.59 1.61
C LEU A 111 -5.65 3.94 2.88
N GLY A 112 -6.22 4.28 4.03
CA GLY A 112 -5.88 3.67 5.31
C GLY A 112 -6.96 2.68 5.76
N LEU A 113 -6.57 1.45 6.11
CA LEU A 113 -7.48 0.49 6.73
C LEU A 113 -6.86 -0.11 7.98
N SER A 114 -7.54 0.08 9.12
CA SER A 114 -7.24 -0.61 10.36
C SER A 114 -8.05 -1.90 10.42
N GLY A 115 -7.40 -3.05 10.35
CA GLY A 115 -8.03 -4.35 10.54
C GLY A 115 -7.77 -4.87 11.94
N TYR A 116 -8.84 -5.11 12.70
CA TYR A 116 -8.80 -6.16 13.73
C TYR A 116 -9.05 -7.48 13.00
N GLY A 117 -7.98 -8.09 12.48
CA GLY A 117 -8.03 -9.52 12.20
C GLY A 117 -8.27 -10.27 13.50
#